data_AF-A0A7G8W285-F1
#
_entry.id   AF-A0A7G8W285-F1
#
_cell.length_a   1.000
_cell.length_b   1.000
_cell.length_c   1.000
_cell.angle_alpha   90.00
_cell.angle_beta   90.00
_cell.angle_gamma   90.00
#
_symmetry.space_group_name_H-M   'P 1'
#
loop_
_entity.id
_entity.type
_entity.pdbx_description
1 polymer ?
#
loop_
_entity_poly.entity_id
_entity_poly.type
_entity_poly.pdbx_seq_one_letter_code
_entity_poly.pdbx_strand_id
1 'polypeptide(L)'
;MTVFATNHGEAMKRLKWVALGICLLIAAWNINAYRLGVEGRASVQRWTYKNSPDGRYTLAYGTGLGNWIWVRLRRSGETEVLADRWFESTEPNWVFWDADHVSYSRYDATGPIHLPPNWLDNWLAKLP
;
A
#
# COMPACT_ATOMS: atom_id res chain seq x y z
N MET A 1 -18.89 -48.66 15.92
CA MET A 1 -19.24 -47.36 15.28
C MET A 1 -18.40 -46.18 15.83
N THR A 2 -17.23 -46.43 16.43
CA THR A 2 -16.41 -45.43 17.15
C THR A 2 -15.17 -44.95 16.38
N VAL A 3 -14.70 -45.71 15.38
CA VAL A 3 -13.46 -45.42 14.62
C VAL A 3 -13.60 -44.24 13.65
N PHE A 4 -14.81 -44.00 13.11
CA PHE A 4 -15.06 -42.87 12.19
C PHE A 4 -15.06 -41.50 12.91
N ALA A 5 -15.46 -41.46 14.18
CA ALA A 5 -15.51 -40.21 14.95
C ALA A 5 -14.11 -39.71 15.38
N THR A 6 -13.20 -40.63 15.71
CA THR A 6 -11.81 -40.32 16.12
C THR A 6 -10.97 -39.78 14.95
N ASN A 7 -11.10 -40.36 13.76
CA ASN A 7 -10.38 -39.89 12.57
C ASN A 7 -10.81 -38.47 12.14
N HIS A 8 -12.09 -38.14 12.27
CA HIS A 8 -12.59 -36.79 11.98
C HIS A 8 -12.07 -35.74 12.98
N GLY A 9 -11.96 -36.08 14.26
CA GLY A 9 -11.43 -35.19 15.29
C GLY A 9 -9.96 -34.83 15.09
N GLU A 10 -9.12 -35.81 14.74
CA GLU A 10 -7.71 -35.57 14.44
C GLU A 10 -7.51 -34.77 13.15
N ALA A 11 -8.27 -35.07 12.09
CA ALA A 11 -8.20 -34.33 10.83
C ALA A 11 -8.57 -32.85 11.03
N MET A 12 -9.64 -32.56 11.78
CA MET A 12 -10.01 -31.17 12.11
C MET A 12 -8.94 -30.47 12.96
N LYS A 13 -8.31 -31.15 13.91
CA LYS A 13 -7.23 -30.58 14.71
C LYS A 13 -6.02 -30.21 13.82
N ARG A 14 -5.62 -31.10 12.90
CA ARG A 14 -4.54 -30.82 11.93
C ARG A 14 -4.88 -29.65 11.02
N LEU A 15 -6.11 -29.58 10.50
CA LEU A 15 -6.56 -28.48 9.67
C LEU A 15 -6.49 -27.12 10.40
N LYS A 16 -6.90 -27.07 11.68
CA LYS A 16 -6.78 -25.86 12.51
C LYS A 16 -5.35 -25.39 12.66
N TRP A 17 -4.41 -26.30 12.91
CA TRP A 17 -2.98 -25.94 13.02
C TRP A 17 -2.38 -25.48 11.70
N VAL A 18 -2.75 -26.11 10.58
CA VAL A 18 -2.34 -25.66 9.25
C VAL A 18 -2.88 -24.26 8.96
N ALA A 19 -4.18 -24.04 9.21
CA ALA A 19 -4.81 -22.74 9.02
C ALA A 19 -4.15 -21.65 9.89
N LEU A 20 -3.88 -21.95 11.17
CA LEU A 20 -3.17 -21.04 12.05
C LEU A 20 -1.76 -20.73 11.54
N GLY A 21 -1.02 -21.75 11.10
CA GLY A 21 0.31 -21.60 10.52
C GLY A 21 0.30 -20.68 9.28
N ILE A 22 -0.66 -20.86 8.38
CA ILE A 22 -0.83 -20.00 7.19
C ILE A 22 -1.13 -18.56 7.62
N CYS A 23 -2.06 -18.36 8.57
CA CYS A 23 -2.39 -17.02 9.07
C CYS A 23 -1.16 -16.32 9.67
N LEU A 24 -0.33 -17.04 10.44
CA LEU A 24 0.89 -16.49 11.02
C LEU A 24 1.92 -16.11 9.96
N LEU A 25 2.09 -16.92 8.92
CA LEU A 25 2.99 -16.60 7.80
C LEU A 25 2.52 -15.35 7.05
N ILE A 26 1.22 -15.23 6.76
CA ILE A 26 0.64 -14.05 6.12
C ILE A 26 0.84 -12.82 7.02
N ALA A 27 0.59 -12.94 8.33
CA ALA A 27 0.80 -11.84 9.27
C ALA A 27 2.27 -11.39 9.31
N ALA A 28 3.21 -12.33 9.41
CA ALA A 28 4.64 -12.04 9.42
C ALA A 28 5.10 -11.36 8.11
N TRP A 29 4.60 -11.82 6.96
CA TRP A 29 4.86 -11.21 5.67
C TRP A 29 4.38 -9.75 5.62
N ASN A 30 3.15 -9.50 6.06
CA ASN A 30 2.57 -8.14 6.08
C ASN A 30 3.33 -7.22 7.03
N ILE A 31 3.75 -7.70 8.21
CA ILE A 31 4.57 -6.94 9.15
C ILE A 31 5.92 -6.57 8.51
N ASN A 32 6.56 -7.50 7.81
CA ASN A 32 7.83 -7.21 7.14
C ASN A 32 7.66 -6.23 5.98
N ALA A 33 6.62 -6.39 5.15
CA ALA A 33 6.31 -5.48 4.05
C ALA A 33 6.02 -4.06 4.58
N TYR A 34 5.27 -3.94 5.67
CA TYR A 34 5.00 -2.69 6.35
C TYR A 34 6.29 -2.04 6.89
N ARG A 35 7.16 -2.80 7.57
CA ARG A 35 8.46 -2.30 8.06
C ARG A 35 9.32 -1.75 6.92
N LEU A 36 9.44 -2.50 5.83
CA LEU A 36 10.17 -2.05 4.63
C LEU A 36 9.56 -0.78 4.04
N GLY A 37 8.22 -0.67 4.09
CA GLY A 37 7.54 0.54 3.67
C GLY A 37 7.90 1.76 4.52
N VAL A 38 7.85 1.64 5.86
CA VAL A 38 8.26 2.72 6.77
C VAL A 38 9.71 3.15 6.53
N GLU A 39 10.63 2.19 6.47
CA GLU A 39 12.06 2.44 6.27
C GLU A 39 12.34 3.07 4.89
N GLY A 40 11.72 2.54 3.84
CA GLY A 40 11.82 3.07 2.49
C GLY A 40 11.31 4.50 2.41
N ARG A 41 10.18 4.79 3.04
CA ARG A 41 9.60 6.15 3.09
C ARG A 41 10.50 7.14 3.84
N ALA A 42 11.08 6.72 4.96
CA ALA A 42 12.00 7.54 5.74
C ALA A 42 13.29 7.88 4.97
N SER A 43 13.66 7.04 4.00
CA SER A 43 14.84 7.27 3.15
C SER A 43 14.63 8.32 2.04
N VAL A 44 13.40 8.78 1.80
CA VAL A 44 13.12 9.78 0.76
C VAL A 44 13.68 11.15 1.17
N GLN A 45 14.81 11.52 0.57
CA GLN A 45 15.53 12.76 0.91
C GLN A 45 14.84 14.03 0.37
N ARG A 46 14.19 13.94 -0.79
CA ARG A 46 13.56 15.08 -1.46
C ARG A 46 12.20 14.70 -2.03
N TRP A 47 11.19 15.45 -1.60
CA TRP A 47 9.84 15.36 -2.14
C TRP A 47 9.63 16.44 -3.20
N THR A 48 9.05 16.05 -4.33
CA THR A 48 8.50 16.93 -5.34
C THR A 48 6.99 17.02 -5.15
N TYR A 49 6.44 18.23 -5.23
CA TYR A 49 5.02 18.49 -5.02
C TYR A 49 4.37 18.95 -6.32
N LYS A 50 3.18 18.42 -6.61
CA LYS A 50 2.34 18.85 -7.73
C LYS A 50 0.90 18.98 -7.24
N ASN A 51 0.28 20.11 -7.54
CA ASN A 51 -1.14 20.29 -7.27
C ASN A 51 -1.97 19.72 -8.42
N SER A 52 -3.18 19.29 -8.09
CA SER A 52 -4.21 18.96 -9.08
C SER A 52 -4.61 20.23 -9.86
N PRO A 53 -5.10 20.09 -11.10
CA PRO A 53 -5.52 21.23 -11.92
C PRO A 53 -6.61 22.08 -11.27
N ASP A 54 -7.50 21.45 -10.51
CA ASP A 54 -8.56 22.10 -9.74
C ASP A 54 -8.11 22.64 -8.38
N GLY A 55 -6.84 22.45 -8.02
CA GLY A 55 -6.25 22.89 -6.76
C GLY A 55 -6.76 22.16 -5.51
N ARG A 56 -7.63 21.15 -5.63
CA ARG A 56 -8.20 20.43 -4.46
C ARG A 56 -7.21 19.47 -3.80
N TYR A 57 -6.24 18.94 -4.55
CA TYR A 57 -5.30 17.94 -4.06
C TYR A 57 -3.85 18.33 -4.31
N THR A 58 -2.97 17.86 -3.45
CA THR A 58 -1.52 17.94 -3.61
C THR A 58 -0.94 16.53 -3.61
N LEU A 59 -0.21 16.19 -4.66
CA LEU A 59 0.58 14.97 -4.76
C LEU A 59 2.03 15.28 -4.39
N ALA A 60 2.58 14.56 -3.43
CA ALA A 60 4.00 14.56 -3.11
C ALA A 60 4.60 13.25 -3.60
N TYR A 61 5.71 13.29 -4.33
CA TYR A 61 6.42 12.08 -4.74
C TYR A 61 7.93 12.24 -4.64
N GLY A 62 8.64 11.13 -4.44
CA GLY A 62 10.10 11.13 -4.33
C GLY A 62 10.69 9.73 -4.38
N THR A 63 11.99 9.66 -4.69
CA THR A 63 12.73 8.40 -4.74
C THR A 63 13.35 8.12 -3.37
N GLY A 64 13.12 6.91 -2.85
CA GLY A 64 13.75 6.35 -1.67
C GLY A 64 14.81 5.31 -2.03
N LEU A 65 15.18 4.50 -1.05
CA LEU A 65 16.17 3.45 -1.16
C LEU A 65 15.76 2.39 -2.20
N GLY A 66 16.73 1.91 -3.00
CA GLY A 66 16.52 0.77 -3.90
C GLY A 66 15.61 1.04 -5.09
N ASN A 67 15.61 2.26 -5.66
CA ASN A 67 14.74 2.68 -6.78
C ASN A 67 13.24 2.61 -6.45
N TRP A 68 12.88 2.56 -5.17
CA TRP A 68 11.50 2.67 -4.74
C TRP A 68 11.06 4.11 -4.80
N ILE A 69 9.92 4.34 -5.43
CA ILE A 69 9.29 5.64 -5.53
C ILE A 69 8.10 5.65 -4.59
N TRP A 70 8.00 6.73 -3.83
CA TRP A 70 6.97 6.98 -2.86
C TRP A 70 6.06 8.09 -3.35
N VAL A 71 4.76 7.91 -3.20
CA VAL A 71 3.72 8.83 -3.66
C VAL A 71 2.69 9.01 -2.56
N ARG A 72 2.45 10.26 -2.16
CA ARG A 72 1.43 10.64 -1.19
C ARG A 72 0.47 11.64 -1.78
N LEU A 73 -0.82 11.38 -1.62
CA LEU A 73 -1.88 12.30 -1.94
C LEU A 73 -2.43 12.94 -0.66
N ARG A 74 -2.64 14.25 -0.69
CA ARG A 74 -3.28 15.02 0.37
C ARG A 74 -4.32 15.95 -0.22
N ARG A 75 -5.28 16.41 0.59
CA ARG A 75 -6.04 17.60 0.21
C ARG A 75 -5.10 18.81 0.26
N SER A 76 -5.21 19.72 -0.69
CA SER A 76 -4.38 20.92 -0.74
C SER A 76 -4.54 21.75 0.52
N GLY A 77 -3.41 22.16 1.11
CA GLY A 77 -3.39 22.93 2.36
C GLY A 77 -3.59 22.10 3.63
N GLU A 78 -3.90 20.80 3.51
CA GLU A 78 -4.00 19.88 4.64
C GLU A 78 -2.72 19.05 4.80
N THR A 79 -2.45 18.62 6.03
CA THR A 79 -1.32 17.73 6.34
C THR A 79 -1.71 16.24 6.29
N GLU A 80 -3.01 15.94 6.34
CA GLU A 80 -3.53 14.57 6.31
C GLU A 80 -3.22 13.89 4.97
N VAL A 81 -2.68 12.67 5.05
CA VAL A 81 -2.43 11.83 3.90
C VAL A 81 -3.69 11.02 3.62
N LEU A 82 -4.25 11.19 2.43
CA LEU A 82 -5.47 10.53 1.97
C LEU A 82 -5.17 9.22 1.23
N ALA A 83 -4.02 9.16 0.57
CA ALA A 83 -3.53 7.95 -0.08
C ALA A 83 -2.01 7.94 -0.06
N ASP A 84 -1.45 6.75 0.06
CA ASP A 84 0.00 6.53 0.08
C ASP A 84 0.34 5.24 -0.65
N ARG A 85 1.37 5.33 -1.50
CA ARG A 85 1.76 4.30 -2.45
C ARG A 85 3.26 4.26 -2.61
N TRP A 86 3.77 3.06 -2.85
CA TRP A 86 5.15 2.87 -3.26
C TRP A 86 5.25 1.79 -4.33
N PHE A 87 6.22 1.94 -5.22
CA PHE A 87 6.49 1.00 -6.30
C PHE A 87 7.95 1.13 -6.71
N GLU A 88 8.50 0.04 -7.23
CA GLU A 88 9.85 0.04 -7.80
C GLU A 88 9.80 0.59 -9.23
N SER A 89 10.62 1.58 -9.55
CA SER A 89 10.78 2.05 -10.93
C SER A 89 12.14 2.72 -11.14
N THR A 90 12.72 2.46 -12.31
CA THR A 90 13.97 3.08 -12.78
C THR A 90 13.72 4.20 -13.79
N GLU A 91 12.47 4.41 -14.21
CA GLU A 91 12.07 5.41 -15.19
C GLU A 91 11.74 6.77 -14.55
N PRO A 92 11.81 7.88 -15.31
CA PRO A 92 11.34 9.18 -14.84
C PRO A 92 9.87 9.14 -14.45
N ASN A 93 9.55 9.62 -13.24
CA ASN A 93 8.18 9.63 -12.74
C ASN A 93 7.34 10.69 -13.44
N TRP A 94 6.28 10.24 -14.09
CA TRP A 94 5.31 11.11 -14.77
C TRP A 94 4.04 11.16 -13.94
N VAL A 95 3.63 12.37 -13.57
CA VAL A 95 2.37 12.60 -12.85
C VAL A 95 1.34 13.10 -13.85
N PHE A 96 0.25 12.35 -13.99
CA PHE A 96 -0.90 12.67 -14.82
C PHE A 96 -2.12 12.80 -13.93
N TRP A 97 -2.76 13.97 -14.01
CA TRP A 97 -4.02 14.21 -13.35
C TRP A 97 -5.16 14.02 -14.35
N ASP A 98 -6.14 13.23 -13.96
CA ASP A 98 -7.43 13.12 -14.62
C ASP A 98 -8.55 13.64 -13.69
N ALA A 99 -9.78 13.68 -14.18
CA ALA A 99 -10.94 14.16 -13.44
C ALA A 99 -11.26 13.30 -12.20
N ASP A 100 -11.00 11.99 -12.29
CA ASP A 100 -11.39 10.98 -11.30
C ASP A 100 -10.21 10.16 -10.74
N HIS A 101 -8.98 10.42 -11.20
CA HIS A 101 -7.80 9.72 -10.70
C HIS A 101 -6.49 10.50 -10.94
N VAL A 102 -5.42 10.04 -10.29
CA VAL A 102 -4.05 10.47 -10.55
C VAL A 102 -3.15 9.26 -10.78
N SER A 103 -2.42 9.31 -11.89
CA SER A 103 -1.41 8.34 -12.29
C SER A 103 -0.03 8.91 -12.07
N TYR A 104 0.93 8.07 -11.70
CA TYR A 104 2.27 8.49 -11.27
C TYR A 104 3.40 7.67 -11.91
N SER A 105 3.05 6.73 -12.78
CA SER A 105 3.97 6.07 -13.68
C SER A 105 3.26 5.77 -15.00
N ARG A 106 4.03 5.51 -16.06
CA ARG A 106 3.45 5.15 -17.36
C ARG A 106 2.71 3.80 -17.33
N TYR A 107 3.13 2.91 -16.44
CA TYR A 107 2.66 1.52 -16.36
C TYR A 107 1.83 1.22 -15.10
N ASP A 108 1.62 2.21 -14.23
CA ASP A 108 0.92 2.14 -12.93
C ASP A 108 0.91 0.75 -12.31
N ALA A 109 2.10 0.25 -11.95
CA ALA A 109 2.28 -1.10 -11.42
C ALA A 109 1.44 -1.38 -10.15
N THR A 110 1.14 -0.34 -9.38
CA THR A 110 0.26 -0.39 -8.19
C THR A 110 -1.14 0.17 -8.42
N GLY A 111 -1.44 0.57 -9.65
CA GLY A 111 -2.70 1.22 -10.06
C GLY A 111 -2.75 2.72 -9.74
N PRO A 112 -3.62 3.48 -10.42
CA PRO A 112 -3.84 4.88 -10.14
C PRO A 112 -4.50 5.09 -8.76
N ILE A 113 -4.37 6.30 -8.21
CA ILE A 113 -5.14 6.72 -7.02
C ILE A 113 -6.43 7.39 -7.50
N HIS A 114 -7.58 6.84 -7.14
CA HIS A 114 -8.88 7.44 -7.45
C HIS A 114 -9.14 8.72 -6.64
N LEU A 115 -9.92 9.64 -7.21
CA LEU A 115 -10.30 10.93 -6.65
C LEU A 115 -11.84 11.04 -6.57
N PRO A 116 -12.44 11.22 -5.38
CA PRO A 116 -11.79 11.18 -4.08
C PRO A 116 -11.26 9.77 -3.74
N PRO A 117 -10.20 9.65 -2.91
CA PRO A 117 -9.69 8.36 -2.48
C PRO A 117 -10.75 7.52 -1.78
N ASN A 118 -10.73 6.21 -2.02
CA ASN A 118 -11.68 5.32 -1.39
C ASN A 118 -11.33 5.10 0.11
N TRP A 119 -12.22 4.43 0.83
CA TRP A 119 -12.03 4.19 2.27
C TRP A 119 -10.77 3.37 2.59
N LEU A 120 -10.39 2.45 1.71
CA LEU A 120 -9.22 1.60 1.88
C LEU A 120 -7.93 2.40 1.70
N ASP A 121 -7.89 3.31 0.72
CA ASP A 121 -6.76 4.21 0.49
C ASP A 121 -6.50 5.09 1.71
N ASN A 122 -7.58 5.69 2.24
CA ASN A 122 -7.51 6.51 3.44
C ASN A 122 -7.09 5.70 4.67
N TRP A 123 -7.54 4.46 4.80
CA TRP A 123 -7.18 3.61 5.92
C TRP A 123 -5.71 3.19 5.86
N LEU A 124 -5.23 2.75 4.69
CA LEU A 124 -3.83 2.38 4.46
C LEU A 124 -2.88 3.57 4.64
N ALA A 125 -3.30 4.78 4.25
CA ALA A 125 -2.52 6.00 4.41
C ALA A 125 -2.28 6.41 5.88
N LYS A 126 -3.10 5.92 6.81
CA LYS A 126 -2.98 6.16 8.25
C LYS A 126 -2.02 5.19 8.94
N LEU A 127 -1.60 4.15 8.24
CA LEU A 127 -0.54 3.27 8.73
C LEU A 127 0.79 4.06 8.68
N PRO A 128 1.57 4.08 9.79
CA PRO A 128 2.82 4.84 9.86
C PRO A 128 3.82 4.57 8.72
#